data_AF-A0A5A5T9Q7-F1
#
_entry.id   AF-A0A5A5T9Q7-F1
#
_cell.length_a   1.000
_cell.length_b   1.000
_cell.length_c   1.000
_cell.angle_alpha   90.00
_cell.angle_beta   90.00
_cell.angle_gamma   90.00
#
_symmetry.space_group_name_H-M   'P 1'
#
loop_
_entity.id
_entity.type
_entity.pdbx_description
1 polymer ?
#
loop_
_entity_poly.entity_id
_entity_poly.type
_entity_poly.pdbx_seq_one_letter_code
_entity_poly.pdbx_strand_id
1 'polypeptide(L)'
;MSFWYRFGQLCSVKRLTHVYEKKPSFVSSLVYGLCLVCFLSIMLVACSSGSAAPDTGGSGASSPVPTATPAPTDLAQLSWCGGKPDTLFRDQASAQVANAGKSTQLGPADGKPRTITDWNVVKANLGFTVYLPKTLPAGTCLLSVASSLRDPIFSSNFTATYVLPNQDSLSFSEAPMHAGYGSFQCNVTQDSSPSTSTGTASTATAGTATPTVTATATVGATTSATQKSLQLCSGVRDKTNIVFSSRGTTASLQQFFQALQPDVAWEPTK
;
A
#
# COMPACT_ATOMS: atom_id res chain seq x y z
N MET A 1 -30.64 16.73 20.08
CA MET A 1 -29.99 16.53 21.39
C MET A 1 -28.63 15.87 21.17
N SER A 2 -27.65 16.15 22.03
CA SER A 2 -26.20 15.84 21.92
C SER A 2 -25.34 16.96 21.31
N PHE A 3 -25.35 18.11 22.00
CA PHE A 3 -24.49 19.28 21.77
C PHE A 3 -23.64 19.54 23.03
N TRP A 4 -22.96 18.52 23.57
CA TRP A 4 -22.14 18.63 24.78
C TRP A 4 -21.01 17.59 24.76
N TYR A 5 -19.95 17.78 23.98
CA TYR A 5 -18.67 17.05 24.18
C TYR A 5 -17.45 17.70 23.49
N ARG A 6 -17.47 19.02 23.23
CA ARG A 6 -16.42 19.72 22.45
C ARG A 6 -15.78 20.96 23.13
N PHE A 7 -15.91 21.13 24.45
CA PHE A 7 -15.27 22.26 25.16
C PHE A 7 -14.21 21.87 26.20
N GLY A 8 -13.99 20.58 26.48
CA GLY A 8 -13.06 20.14 27.53
C GLY A 8 -11.58 20.00 27.16
N GLN A 9 -11.23 19.91 25.86
CA GLN A 9 -9.85 19.57 25.44
C GLN A 9 -8.98 20.76 25.00
N LEU A 10 -9.56 21.94 24.79
CA LEU A 10 -8.82 23.11 24.29
C LEU A 10 -8.22 24.00 25.39
N CYS A 11 -8.63 23.85 26.66
CA CYS A 11 -8.08 24.64 27.76
C CYS A 11 -6.77 24.10 28.36
N SER A 12 -6.44 22.82 28.19
CA SER A 12 -5.18 22.26 28.73
C SER A 12 -3.95 22.52 27.86
N VAL A 13 -4.11 22.59 26.53
CA VAL A 13 -2.95 22.77 25.62
C VAL A 13 -2.40 24.20 25.66
N LYS A 14 -3.27 25.20 25.88
CA LYS A 14 -2.87 26.62 25.86
C LYS A 14 -2.11 27.07 27.11
N ARG A 15 -2.18 26.34 28.23
CA ARG A 15 -1.35 26.60 29.42
C ARG A 15 0.05 26.00 29.34
N LEU A 16 0.27 24.96 28.53
CA LEU A 16 1.57 24.32 28.38
C LEU A 16 2.53 25.14 27.49
N THR A 17 2.01 25.83 26.47
CA THR A 17 2.85 26.68 25.60
C THR A 17 3.37 27.94 26.30
N HIS A 18 2.62 28.49 27.27
CA HIS A 18 3.05 29.71 27.98
C HIS A 18 4.09 29.44 29.09
N VAL A 19 4.26 28.19 29.53
CA VAL A 19 5.27 27.79 30.53
C VAL A 19 6.61 27.46 29.85
N TYR A 20 6.59 27.03 28.59
CA TYR A 20 7.78 26.62 27.85
C TYR A 20 8.77 27.77 27.60
N GLU A 21 8.29 29.01 27.54
CA GLU A 21 9.12 30.16 27.14
C GLU A 21 9.96 30.76 28.30
N LYS A 22 9.63 30.46 29.57
CA LYS A 22 10.29 31.12 30.71
C LYS A 22 11.47 30.37 31.33
N LYS A 23 11.55 29.03 31.24
CA LYS A 23 12.65 28.23 31.86
C LYS A 23 12.87 26.89 31.14
N PRO A 24 13.67 26.82 30.05
CA PRO A 24 13.87 25.58 29.28
C PRO A 24 14.55 24.45 30.07
N SER A 25 15.36 24.77 31.08
CA SER A 25 16.03 23.78 31.93
C SER A 25 15.07 23.01 32.85
N PHE A 26 14.01 23.66 33.32
CA PHE A 26 13.04 23.03 34.23
C PHE A 26 12.13 22.03 33.50
N VAL A 27 11.72 22.37 32.28
CA VAL A 27 10.85 21.50 31.48
C VAL A 27 11.60 20.27 31.00
N SER A 28 12.87 20.43 30.61
CA SER A 28 13.74 19.30 30.25
C SER A 28 13.87 18.30 31.42
N SER A 29 14.14 18.80 32.63
CA SER A 29 14.24 17.96 33.84
C SER A 29 12.94 17.22 34.17
N LEU A 30 11.78 17.86 33.97
CA LEU A 30 10.47 17.25 34.23
C LEU A 30 10.11 16.17 33.21
N VAL A 31 10.46 16.38 31.93
CA VAL A 31 10.29 15.36 30.87
C VAL A 31 11.19 14.15 31.13
N TYR A 32 12.46 14.37 31.49
CA TYR A 32 13.37 13.28 31.85
C TYR A 32 12.88 12.51 33.07
N GLY A 33 12.37 13.20 34.10
CA GLY A 33 11.79 12.57 35.28
C GLY A 33 10.58 11.69 34.96
N LEU A 34 9.65 12.19 34.12
CA LEU A 34 8.47 11.44 33.69
C LEU A 34 8.85 10.19 32.88
N CYS A 35 9.81 10.31 31.95
CA CYS A 35 10.33 9.19 31.18
C CYS A 35 10.98 8.13 32.09
N LEU A 36 11.75 8.54 33.09
CA LEU A 36 12.44 7.62 34.00
C LEU A 36 11.43 6.80 34.85
N VAL A 37 10.35 7.45 35.30
CA VAL A 37 9.25 6.76 36.00
C VAL A 37 8.54 5.75 35.09
N CYS A 38 8.25 6.11 33.84
CA CYS A 38 7.63 5.19 32.88
C CYS A 38 8.52 3.96 32.58
N PHE A 39 9.84 4.16 32.41
CA PHE A 39 10.77 3.05 32.20
C PHE A 39 10.87 2.13 33.42
N LEU A 40 10.82 2.68 34.64
CA LEU A 40 10.83 1.89 35.88
C LEU A 40 9.59 1.00 36.01
N SER A 41 8.41 1.49 35.58
CA SER A 41 7.16 0.71 35.60
C SER A 41 7.18 -0.50 34.65
N ILE A 42 7.86 -0.39 33.50
CA ILE A 42 7.94 -1.48 32.52
C ILE A 42 8.85 -2.61 33.03
N MET A 43 9.93 -2.26 33.75
CA MET A 43 10.84 -3.26 34.32
C MET A 43 10.23 -4.04 35.48
N LEU A 44 9.30 -3.45 36.24
CA LEU A 44 8.62 -4.14 37.34
C LEU A 44 7.63 -5.22 36.86
N VAL A 45 7.06 -5.09 35.65
CA VAL A 45 6.12 -6.09 35.07
C VAL A 45 6.87 -7.30 34.47
N ALA A 46 8.13 -7.12 34.06
CA ALA A 46 8.93 -8.19 33.46
C ALA A 46 9.47 -9.22 34.47
N CYS A 47 9.47 -8.91 35.77
CA CYS A 47 10.03 -9.79 36.81
C CYS A 47 8.98 -10.68 37.52
N SER A 48 7.71 -10.67 37.11
CA SER A 48 6.64 -11.41 37.79
C SER A 48 6.32 -12.81 37.23
N SER A 49 7.11 -13.35 36.31
CA SER A 49 6.86 -14.69 35.72
C SER A 49 7.75 -15.77 36.33
N GLY A 50 7.44 -16.13 37.59
CA GLY A 50 8.03 -17.27 38.30
C GLY A 50 6.99 -18.36 38.64
N SER A 51 7.13 -19.52 37.98
CA SER A 51 6.93 -20.90 38.45
C SER A 51 5.62 -21.38 39.11
N ALA A 52 4.94 -22.40 38.53
CA ALA A 52 4.91 -23.80 39.01
C ALA A 52 3.87 -24.70 38.26
N ALA A 53 4.20 -26.01 38.15
CA ALA A 53 3.56 -27.13 37.42
C ALA A 53 2.26 -27.68 38.11
N PRO A 54 1.53 -28.75 37.66
CA PRO A 54 2.04 -30.11 37.35
C PRO A 54 1.35 -30.90 36.20
N ASP A 55 1.91 -32.07 35.91
CA ASP A 55 1.39 -33.13 35.04
C ASP A 55 -0.02 -33.62 35.42
N THR A 56 -0.86 -33.90 34.43
CA THR A 56 -1.96 -34.88 34.55
C THR A 56 -2.28 -35.47 33.18
N GLY A 57 -2.22 -36.79 33.07
CA GLY A 57 -2.36 -37.53 31.82
C GLY A 57 -3.79 -37.79 31.34
N GLY A 58 -3.86 -38.33 30.13
CA GLY A 58 -4.93 -39.22 29.67
C GLY A 58 -6.09 -38.56 28.91
N SER A 59 -6.06 -38.63 27.58
CA SER A 59 -7.07 -39.33 26.75
C SER A 59 -6.89 -38.94 25.28
N GLY A 60 -6.82 -39.95 24.42
CA GLY A 60 -6.60 -39.79 22.98
C GLY A 60 -7.69 -38.94 22.33
N ALA A 61 -7.32 -37.71 22.00
CA ALA A 61 -7.99 -36.92 20.98
C ALA A 61 -6.98 -36.74 19.86
N SER A 62 -7.32 -37.24 18.67
CA SER A 62 -6.56 -37.06 17.44
C SER A 62 -6.26 -35.58 17.27
N SER A 63 -5.03 -35.18 17.60
CA SER A 63 -4.57 -33.81 17.44
C SER A 63 -4.70 -33.47 15.95
N PRO A 64 -5.42 -32.39 15.56
CA PRO A 64 -5.43 -31.98 14.17
C PRO A 64 -3.98 -31.71 13.79
N VAL A 65 -3.47 -32.48 12.82
CA VAL A 65 -2.16 -32.23 12.21
C VAL A 65 -2.13 -30.75 11.85
N PRO A 66 -1.21 -29.95 12.40
CA PRO A 66 -1.14 -28.55 12.05
C PRO A 66 -0.85 -28.47 10.55
N THR A 67 -1.86 -28.10 9.77
CA THR A 67 -1.68 -27.79 8.35
C THR A 67 -0.63 -26.71 8.27
N ALA A 68 0.54 -27.05 7.74
CA ALA A 68 1.65 -26.12 7.63
C ALA A 68 1.17 -24.88 6.87
N THR A 69 1.23 -23.71 7.52
CA THR A 69 0.97 -22.45 6.85
C THR A 69 1.98 -22.31 5.71
N PRO A 70 1.52 -22.12 4.46
CA PRO A 70 2.44 -22.04 3.33
C PRO A 70 3.37 -20.83 3.50
N ALA A 71 4.65 -21.04 3.22
CA ALA A 71 5.68 -20.02 3.39
C ALA A 71 5.42 -18.82 2.46
N PRO A 72 5.72 -17.58 2.89
CA PRO A 72 5.62 -16.39 2.04
C PRO A 72 6.41 -16.56 0.73
N THR A 73 5.85 -16.06 -0.37
CA THR A 73 6.51 -16.06 -1.69
C THR A 73 7.46 -14.87 -1.77
N ASP A 74 8.71 -15.11 -2.17
CA ASP A 74 9.65 -14.03 -2.50
C ASP A 74 9.17 -13.29 -3.76
N LEU A 75 9.22 -11.96 -3.76
CA LEU A 75 8.78 -11.16 -4.91
C LEU A 75 9.52 -11.56 -6.21
N ALA A 76 10.79 -11.97 -6.12
CA ALA A 76 11.59 -12.42 -7.26
C ALA A 76 11.14 -13.77 -7.86
N GLN A 77 10.30 -14.52 -7.15
CA GLN A 77 9.76 -15.81 -7.56
C GLN A 77 8.28 -15.74 -7.95
N LEU A 78 7.72 -14.53 -8.02
CA LEU A 78 6.32 -14.32 -8.27
C LEU A 78 5.96 -14.64 -9.74
N SER A 79 4.96 -15.48 -9.94
CA SER A 79 4.44 -15.82 -11.27
C SER A 79 3.37 -14.84 -11.73
N TRP A 80 3.21 -14.67 -13.05
CA TRP A 80 2.08 -13.95 -13.64
C TRP A 80 0.73 -14.66 -13.42
N CYS A 81 -0.29 -13.88 -13.09
CA CYS A 81 -1.67 -14.36 -13.06
C CYS A 81 -2.08 -14.79 -14.47
N GLY A 82 -2.47 -16.07 -14.64
CA GLY A 82 -2.84 -16.61 -15.95
C GLY A 82 -1.67 -16.92 -16.90
N GLY A 83 -0.42 -16.83 -16.41
CA GLY A 83 0.78 -17.28 -17.15
C GLY A 83 1.21 -16.38 -18.30
N LYS A 84 0.70 -15.14 -18.39
CA LYS A 84 1.10 -14.17 -19.42
C LYS A 84 1.55 -12.86 -18.78
N PRO A 85 2.73 -12.34 -19.17
CA PRO A 85 3.15 -11.01 -18.77
C PRO A 85 2.22 -9.91 -19.26
N ASP A 86 1.80 -9.03 -18.33
CA ASP A 86 1.14 -7.77 -18.62
C ASP A 86 2.03 -6.61 -18.17
N THR A 87 3.06 -6.36 -18.97
CA THR A 87 4.04 -5.29 -18.74
C THR A 87 3.82 -4.15 -19.73
N LEU A 88 3.67 -2.93 -19.22
CA LEU A 88 3.58 -1.73 -20.04
C LEU A 88 4.52 -0.64 -19.54
N PHE A 89 5.73 -0.60 -20.10
CA PHE A 89 6.65 0.50 -19.82
C PHE A 89 6.68 1.45 -20.99
N ARG A 90 6.36 2.72 -20.73
CA ARG A 90 6.36 3.77 -21.73
C ARG A 90 7.32 4.86 -21.33
N ASP A 91 7.98 5.39 -22.31
CA ASP A 91 8.81 6.56 -22.19
C ASP A 91 8.17 7.66 -23.02
N GLN A 92 7.62 8.65 -22.33
CA GLN A 92 6.89 9.73 -22.96
C GLN A 92 7.88 10.71 -23.59
N ALA A 93 7.49 11.26 -24.74
CA ALA A 93 8.19 12.39 -25.29
C ALA A 93 7.90 13.62 -24.43
N SER A 94 8.90 14.09 -23.68
CA SER A 94 8.83 15.44 -23.09
C SER A 94 9.40 16.44 -24.09
N ALA A 95 8.67 17.55 -24.31
CA ALA A 95 9.17 18.65 -25.12
C ALA A 95 10.43 19.24 -24.45
N GLN A 96 11.41 19.63 -25.27
CA GLN A 96 12.64 20.27 -24.79
C GLN A 96 12.30 21.52 -23.97
N VAL A 97 12.44 21.47 -22.64
CA VAL A 97 12.41 22.68 -21.83
C VAL A 97 13.84 23.22 -21.79
N ALA A 98 14.15 24.13 -22.72
CA ALA A 98 15.41 24.86 -22.72
C ALA A 98 15.41 25.88 -21.56
N ASN A 99 15.76 25.44 -20.36
CA ASN A 99 16.07 26.35 -19.26
C ASN A 99 17.57 26.65 -19.25
N ALA A 100 17.92 27.91 -19.48
CA ALA A 100 19.25 28.50 -19.25
C ALA A 100 20.47 27.78 -19.87
N GLY A 101 20.37 27.34 -21.13
CA GLY A 101 21.54 26.86 -21.90
C GLY A 101 22.06 25.47 -21.55
N LYS A 102 21.39 24.74 -20.65
CA LYS A 102 21.65 23.32 -20.41
C LYS A 102 20.52 22.50 -21.02
N SER A 103 20.76 21.94 -22.21
CA SER A 103 19.86 20.96 -22.82
C SER A 103 19.93 19.66 -22.02
N THR A 104 18.97 19.44 -21.13
CA THR A 104 18.70 18.09 -20.62
C THR A 104 17.77 17.43 -21.60
N GLN A 105 18.33 16.73 -22.59
CA GLN A 105 17.57 15.89 -23.51
C GLN A 105 16.85 14.79 -22.71
N LEU A 106 15.60 15.04 -22.35
CA LEU A 106 14.76 14.13 -21.59
C LEU A 106 13.70 13.54 -22.53
N GLY A 107 14.16 12.81 -23.54
CA GLY A 107 13.28 12.11 -24.48
C GLY A 107 14.05 11.25 -25.48
N PRO A 108 13.38 10.27 -26.12
CA PRO A 108 13.90 9.65 -27.34
C PRO A 108 14.30 10.71 -28.37
N ALA A 109 15.37 10.49 -29.14
CA ALA A 109 15.92 11.49 -30.06
C ALA A 109 14.91 11.95 -31.14
N ASP A 110 13.91 11.12 -31.43
CA ASP A 110 12.83 11.40 -32.39
C ASP A 110 11.63 12.12 -31.77
N GLY A 111 11.63 12.37 -30.45
CA GLY A 111 10.56 13.09 -29.77
C GLY A 111 9.22 12.35 -29.77
N LYS A 112 9.22 11.02 -29.91
CA LYS A 112 8.00 10.19 -29.92
C LYS A 112 7.95 9.29 -28.69
N PRO A 113 6.76 9.01 -28.14
CA PRO A 113 6.60 8.01 -27.10
C PRO A 113 7.10 6.64 -27.59
N ARG A 114 7.82 5.92 -26.73
CA ARG A 114 8.31 4.57 -27.04
C ARG A 114 7.96 3.59 -25.93
N THR A 115 7.76 2.33 -26.31
CA THR A 115 7.66 1.23 -25.35
C THR A 115 9.07 0.78 -24.95
N ILE A 116 9.30 0.58 -23.66
CA ILE A 116 10.51 -0.01 -23.11
C ILE A 116 10.19 -1.45 -22.69
N THR A 117 11.09 -2.39 -22.98
CA THR A 117 10.94 -3.79 -22.59
C THR A 117 11.85 -4.19 -21.43
N ASP A 118 12.93 -3.44 -21.20
CA ASP A 118 13.91 -3.71 -20.16
C ASP A 118 13.57 -2.95 -18.87
N TRP A 119 13.28 -3.70 -17.81
CA TRP A 119 13.00 -3.16 -16.49
C TRP A 119 14.19 -2.38 -15.90
N ASN A 120 15.43 -2.78 -16.17
CA ASN A 120 16.61 -2.09 -15.65
C ASN A 120 16.72 -0.68 -16.25
N VAL A 121 16.35 -0.51 -17.52
CA VAL A 121 16.24 0.81 -18.17
C VAL A 121 15.16 1.64 -17.51
N VAL A 122 13.98 1.06 -17.23
CA VAL A 122 12.90 1.76 -16.53
C VAL A 122 13.34 2.22 -15.15
N LYS A 123 13.81 1.29 -14.31
CA LYS A 123 14.23 1.55 -12.92
C LYS A 123 15.28 2.67 -12.85
N ALA A 124 16.26 2.66 -13.76
CA ALA A 124 17.29 3.69 -13.82
C ALA A 124 16.78 5.09 -14.22
N ASN A 125 15.65 5.17 -14.94
CA ASN A 125 15.12 6.42 -15.50
C ASN A 125 13.84 6.93 -14.81
N LEU A 126 13.34 6.25 -13.78
CA LEU A 126 12.17 6.70 -13.01
C LEU A 126 12.43 8.04 -12.29
N GLY A 127 13.67 8.30 -11.86
CA GLY A 127 14.00 9.53 -11.12
C GLY A 127 13.51 9.53 -9.67
N PHE A 128 13.03 8.40 -9.16
CA PHE A 128 12.71 8.14 -7.76
C PHE A 128 13.01 6.68 -7.40
N THR A 129 13.06 6.38 -6.10
CA THR A 129 13.30 5.02 -5.60
C THR A 129 11.98 4.27 -5.50
N VAL A 130 11.91 3.08 -6.12
CA VAL A 130 10.74 2.18 -6.02
C VAL A 130 10.81 1.39 -4.72
N TYR A 131 9.71 1.32 -3.99
CA TYR A 131 9.58 0.63 -2.71
C TYR A 131 8.63 -0.56 -2.83
N LEU A 132 9.19 -1.76 -2.81
CA LEU A 132 8.44 -3.00 -3.00
C LEU A 132 8.45 -3.87 -1.74
N PRO A 133 7.44 -4.74 -1.55
CA PRO A 133 7.52 -5.78 -0.53
C PRO A 133 8.58 -6.82 -0.92
N LYS A 134 9.42 -7.26 0.02
CA LYS A 134 10.37 -8.35 -0.24
C LYS A 134 9.64 -9.70 -0.42
N THR A 135 8.58 -9.90 0.34
CA THR A 135 7.77 -11.12 0.32
C THR A 135 6.28 -10.78 0.27
N LEU A 136 5.52 -11.65 -0.36
CA LEU A 136 4.06 -11.60 -0.45
C LEU A 136 3.46 -12.89 0.14
N PRO A 137 2.16 -12.89 0.52
CA PRO A 137 1.49 -14.11 0.95
C PRO A 137 1.60 -15.23 -0.09
N ALA A 138 1.70 -16.47 0.39
CA ALA A 138 1.83 -17.64 -0.46
C ALA A 138 0.63 -17.81 -1.40
N GLY A 139 0.88 -17.96 -2.71
CA GLY A 139 -0.18 -18.03 -3.71
C GLY A 139 -0.57 -16.69 -4.32
N THR A 140 0.13 -15.60 -3.96
CA THR A 140 0.03 -14.33 -4.69
C THR A 140 0.56 -14.51 -6.12
N CYS A 141 -0.03 -13.81 -7.09
CA CYS A 141 0.49 -13.70 -8.45
C CYS A 141 0.54 -12.24 -8.91
N LEU A 142 1.40 -11.95 -9.90
CA LEU A 142 1.53 -10.63 -10.51
C LEU A 142 0.47 -10.46 -11.59
N LEU A 143 -0.39 -9.46 -11.47
CA LEU A 143 -1.44 -9.20 -12.45
C LEU A 143 -0.94 -8.27 -13.56
N SER A 144 -0.34 -7.14 -13.19
CA SER A 144 0.11 -6.13 -14.14
C SER A 144 1.24 -5.29 -13.56
N VAL A 145 2.14 -4.83 -14.43
CA VAL A 145 3.17 -3.85 -14.09
C VAL A 145 3.24 -2.81 -15.18
N ALA A 146 3.14 -1.55 -14.79
CA ALA A 146 3.22 -0.43 -15.70
C ALA A 146 4.16 0.65 -15.18
N SER A 147 4.76 1.39 -16.10
CA SER A 147 5.49 2.60 -15.77
C SER A 147 5.40 3.60 -16.90
N SER A 148 5.29 4.88 -16.56
CA SER A 148 5.46 5.98 -17.48
C SER A 148 6.72 6.74 -17.08
N LEU A 149 7.68 6.90 -17.98
CA LEU A 149 8.83 7.75 -17.77
C LEU A 149 8.57 9.12 -18.38
N ARG A 150 8.98 10.18 -17.66
CA ARG A 150 9.04 11.55 -18.18
C ARG A 150 7.70 12.06 -18.74
N ASP A 151 6.59 11.67 -18.11
CA ASP A 151 5.29 12.22 -18.45
C ASP A 151 5.28 13.74 -18.19
N PRO A 152 4.95 14.57 -19.19
CA PRO A 152 4.99 16.03 -19.02
C PRO A 152 3.96 16.54 -18.00
N ILE A 153 2.91 15.77 -17.70
CA ILE A 153 1.85 16.14 -16.77
C ILE A 153 2.08 15.50 -15.40
N PHE A 154 2.35 14.20 -15.39
CA PHE A 154 2.38 13.41 -14.15
C PHE A 154 3.79 13.06 -13.67
N SER A 155 4.83 13.52 -14.38
CA SER A 155 6.21 13.07 -14.19
C SER A 155 6.32 11.55 -14.36
N SER A 156 7.45 10.96 -13.94
CA SER A 156 7.59 9.51 -13.96
C SER A 156 6.68 8.84 -12.92
N ASN A 157 6.11 7.69 -13.25
CA ASN A 157 5.34 6.86 -12.33
C ASN A 157 5.63 5.37 -12.53
N PHE A 158 5.31 4.59 -11.49
CA PHE A 158 5.40 3.15 -11.48
C PHE A 158 4.12 2.58 -10.86
N THR A 159 3.62 1.46 -11.38
CA THR A 159 2.43 0.79 -10.87
C THR A 159 2.62 -0.71 -10.93
N ALA A 160 2.23 -1.41 -9.88
CA ALA A 160 2.22 -2.87 -9.82
C ALA A 160 0.94 -3.37 -9.15
N THR A 161 0.28 -4.35 -9.75
CA THR A 161 -0.91 -4.96 -9.20
C THR A 161 -0.71 -6.45 -9.00
N TYR A 162 -1.06 -6.92 -7.81
CA TYR A 162 -0.97 -8.31 -7.39
C TYR A 162 -2.36 -8.86 -7.10
N VAL A 163 -2.58 -10.15 -7.34
CA VAL A 163 -3.75 -10.88 -6.85
C VAL A 163 -3.30 -11.72 -5.68
N LEU A 164 -3.85 -11.45 -4.50
CA LEU A 164 -3.61 -12.17 -3.26
C LEU A 164 -4.34 -13.52 -3.26
N PRO A 165 -3.98 -14.45 -2.36
CA PRO A 165 -4.52 -15.83 -2.37
C PRO A 165 -6.03 -15.91 -2.17
N ASN A 166 -6.60 -14.91 -1.50
CA ASN A 166 -8.05 -14.79 -1.27
C ASN A 166 -8.78 -14.06 -2.41
N GLN A 167 -8.16 -13.92 -3.59
CA GLN A 167 -8.67 -13.19 -4.75
C GLN A 167 -8.82 -11.67 -4.53
N ASP A 168 -8.24 -11.13 -3.46
CA ASP A 168 -8.17 -9.68 -3.28
C ASP A 168 -7.04 -9.09 -4.14
N SER A 169 -7.29 -7.94 -4.75
CA SER A 169 -6.25 -7.20 -5.45
C SER A 169 -5.50 -6.27 -4.51
N LEU A 170 -4.18 -6.26 -4.64
CA LEU A 170 -3.28 -5.30 -4.01
C LEU A 170 -2.61 -4.49 -5.12
N SER A 171 -2.94 -3.22 -5.26
CA SER A 171 -2.38 -2.34 -6.30
C SER A 171 -1.53 -1.23 -5.68
N PHE A 172 -0.35 -0.97 -6.26
CA PHE A 172 0.58 0.09 -5.88
C PHE A 172 0.75 1.06 -7.02
N SER A 173 0.77 2.35 -6.70
CA SER A 173 1.19 3.43 -7.57
C SER A 173 2.23 4.26 -6.84
N GLU A 174 3.39 4.44 -7.46
CA GLU A 174 4.52 5.18 -6.92
C GLU A 174 4.91 6.30 -7.87
N ALA A 175 5.24 7.45 -7.30
CA ALA A 175 5.59 8.66 -8.04
C ALA A 175 6.52 9.55 -7.20
N PRO A 176 7.30 10.44 -7.81
CA PRO A 176 8.11 11.39 -7.07
C PRO A 176 7.22 12.31 -6.22
N MET A 177 7.66 12.53 -4.98
CA MET A 177 7.00 13.42 -4.04
C MET A 177 7.12 14.88 -4.53
N HIS A 178 5.97 15.55 -4.68
CA HIS A 178 5.90 17.00 -4.86
C HIS A 178 5.86 17.69 -3.46
N ALA A 179 6.14 18.98 -3.31
CA ALA A 179 6.19 19.57 -1.96
C ALA A 179 4.82 19.47 -1.23
N GLY A 180 4.80 19.02 0.03
CA GLY A 180 3.63 19.15 0.93
C GLY A 180 2.91 17.87 1.41
N TYR A 181 3.55 16.70 1.46
CA TYR A 181 2.86 15.46 1.86
C TYR A 181 2.98 15.11 3.34
N GLY A 182 1.89 14.51 3.85
CA GLY A 182 1.67 14.14 5.24
C GLY A 182 1.96 12.67 5.57
N SER A 183 1.71 12.32 6.84
CA SER A 183 1.83 10.97 7.37
C SER A 183 0.93 9.97 6.64
N PHE A 184 1.27 8.67 6.78
CA PHE A 184 0.46 7.55 6.30
C PHE A 184 -1.03 7.73 6.67
N GLN A 185 -1.90 7.60 5.68
CA GLN A 185 -3.35 7.76 5.81
C GLN A 185 -4.07 6.73 4.96
N CYS A 186 -5.23 6.27 5.42
CA CYS A 186 -6.10 5.38 4.65
C CYS A 186 -7.52 5.92 4.66
N ASN A 187 -8.15 5.90 3.49
CA ASN A 187 -9.57 6.15 3.32
C ASN A 187 -10.28 4.84 3.01
N VAL A 188 -11.35 4.56 3.74
CA VAL A 188 -12.19 3.39 3.49
C VAL A 188 -13.16 3.74 2.37
N THR A 189 -13.06 3.06 1.23
CA THR A 189 -14.11 3.06 0.22
C THR A 189 -15.15 2.03 0.64
N GLN A 190 -16.36 2.47 1.00
CA GLN A 190 -17.46 1.56 1.29
C GLN A 190 -17.92 0.89 0.00
N ASP A 191 -17.54 -0.38 -0.17
CA ASP A 191 -18.16 -1.26 -1.14
C ASP A 191 -19.62 -1.49 -0.71
N SER A 192 -20.54 -0.77 -1.35
CA SER A 192 -21.97 -1.00 -1.23
C SER A 192 -22.55 -1.33 -2.61
N SER A 193 -22.08 -2.40 -3.23
CA SER A 193 -22.85 -3.31 -4.11
C SER A 193 -21.94 -4.33 -4.81
N PRO A 194 -22.42 -5.58 -5.03
CA PRO A 194 -21.68 -6.59 -5.79
C PRO A 194 -21.74 -6.22 -7.27
N SER A 195 -20.63 -5.69 -7.80
CA SER A 195 -20.49 -5.45 -9.24
C SER A 195 -19.93 -6.71 -9.90
N THR A 196 -20.80 -7.48 -10.53
CA THR A 196 -20.45 -8.55 -11.46
C THR A 196 -19.76 -7.91 -12.67
N SER A 197 -18.44 -8.00 -12.76
CA SER A 197 -17.67 -7.57 -13.92
C SER A 197 -17.69 -8.64 -15.01
N THR A 198 -18.69 -8.62 -15.89
CA THR A 198 -18.53 -9.19 -17.23
C THR A 198 -17.68 -8.23 -18.05
N GLY A 199 -16.45 -8.62 -18.30
CA GLY A 199 -15.58 -7.95 -19.25
C GLY A 199 -16.22 -7.94 -20.65
N THR A 200 -16.13 -6.80 -21.32
CA THR A 200 -16.31 -6.73 -22.76
C THR A 200 -15.29 -5.77 -23.28
N ALA A 201 -14.24 -6.32 -23.91
CA ALA A 201 -13.42 -5.58 -24.84
C ALA A 201 -14.33 -4.97 -25.90
N SER A 202 -14.23 -3.67 -26.15
CA SER A 202 -14.87 -3.09 -27.33
C SER A 202 -13.98 -2.04 -27.96
N THR A 203 -13.37 -2.50 -29.04
CA THR A 203 -12.92 -1.75 -30.20
C THR A 203 -14.01 -0.77 -30.66
N ALA A 204 -13.59 0.41 -31.08
CA ALA A 204 -14.45 1.41 -31.71
C ALA A 204 -15.25 0.82 -32.90
N THR A 205 -16.52 1.19 -33.03
CA THR A 205 -17.17 1.76 -34.24
C THR A 205 -18.67 1.99 -33.98
N ALA A 206 -19.17 3.11 -34.48
CA ALA A 206 -20.54 3.62 -34.36
C ALA A 206 -21.61 2.69 -34.98
N GLY A 207 -22.82 2.68 -34.40
CA GLY A 207 -24.00 2.10 -35.05
C GLY A 207 -25.14 1.75 -34.10
N THR A 208 -26.22 2.52 -34.20
CA THR A 208 -27.54 2.42 -33.56
C THR A 208 -28.20 1.02 -33.61
N ALA A 209 -28.67 0.49 -32.47
CA ALA A 209 -29.95 -0.26 -32.31
C ALA A 209 -30.14 -0.80 -30.88
N THR A 210 -31.32 -0.54 -30.29
CA THR A 210 -31.87 -1.20 -29.09
C THR A 210 -32.25 -2.66 -29.40
N PRO A 211 -32.16 -3.60 -28.43
CA PRO A 211 -33.42 -4.20 -27.97
C PRO A 211 -33.46 -4.57 -26.48
N THR A 212 -34.68 -4.49 -25.94
CA THR A 212 -35.14 -4.98 -24.63
C THR A 212 -35.10 -6.50 -24.55
N VAL A 213 -34.52 -7.10 -23.50
CA VAL A 213 -34.89 -8.44 -23.02
C VAL A 213 -34.82 -8.51 -21.49
N THR A 214 -35.98 -8.74 -20.89
CA THR A 214 -36.22 -9.06 -19.48
C THR A 214 -35.63 -10.42 -19.12
N ALA A 215 -34.84 -10.53 -18.06
CA ALA A 215 -34.44 -11.81 -17.48
C ALA A 215 -34.59 -11.79 -15.95
N THR A 216 -35.66 -12.46 -15.51
CA THR A 216 -35.94 -12.86 -14.13
C THR A 216 -34.87 -13.86 -13.66
N ALA A 217 -34.20 -13.60 -12.55
CA ALA A 217 -33.30 -14.56 -11.91
C ALA A 217 -33.55 -14.66 -10.40
N THR A 218 -33.93 -15.87 -10.02
CA THR A 218 -34.24 -16.39 -8.69
C THR A 218 -33.07 -16.28 -7.73
N VAL A 219 -33.35 -15.77 -6.53
CA VAL A 219 -32.41 -15.62 -5.41
C VAL A 219 -32.03 -16.99 -4.85
N GLY A 220 -30.78 -17.40 -5.07
CA GLY A 220 -30.10 -18.46 -4.33
C GLY A 220 -29.06 -17.83 -3.41
N ALA A 221 -29.41 -17.65 -2.13
CA ALA A 221 -28.52 -17.11 -1.12
C ALA A 221 -27.53 -18.19 -0.64
N THR A 222 -26.23 -17.91 -0.77
CA THR A 222 -25.18 -18.59 0.00
C THR A 222 -24.26 -17.55 0.66
N THR A 223 -24.61 -17.25 1.90
CA THR A 223 -23.77 -16.87 3.05
C THR A 223 -22.51 -16.03 2.80
N SER A 224 -22.65 -14.73 3.08
CA SER A 224 -21.59 -13.73 3.24
C SER A 224 -20.50 -14.17 4.24
N ALA A 225 -19.27 -14.34 3.75
CA ALA A 225 -18.09 -14.06 4.56
C ALA A 225 -18.04 -12.55 4.80
N THR A 226 -17.64 -12.10 5.99
CA THR A 226 -17.45 -10.67 6.33
C THR A 226 -16.48 -10.03 5.33
N GLN A 227 -17.02 -9.38 4.31
CA GLN A 227 -16.24 -8.80 3.23
C GLN A 227 -15.47 -7.59 3.80
N LYS A 228 -14.14 -7.71 3.86
CA LYS A 228 -13.28 -6.60 4.30
C LYS A 228 -13.45 -5.43 3.33
N SER A 229 -13.54 -4.21 3.85
CA SER A 229 -13.68 -3.02 3.02
C SER A 229 -12.38 -2.76 2.24
N LEU A 230 -12.53 -2.31 0.99
CA LEU A 230 -11.42 -1.79 0.21
C LEU A 230 -10.94 -0.49 0.86
N GLN A 231 -9.64 -0.36 1.10
CA GLN A 231 -9.04 0.88 1.57
C GLN A 231 -8.07 1.42 0.52
N LEU A 232 -8.06 2.73 0.34
CA LEU A 232 -7.06 3.46 -0.40
C LEU A 232 -6.14 4.12 0.61
N CYS A 233 -4.89 3.68 0.66
CA CYS A 233 -3.87 4.21 1.56
C CYS A 233 -2.82 4.99 0.77
N SER A 234 -2.30 6.05 1.38
CA SER A 234 -1.22 6.87 0.84
C SER A 234 -0.19 7.16 1.90
N GLY A 235 1.08 7.17 1.53
CA GLY A 235 2.17 7.55 2.41
C GLY A 235 3.41 7.97 1.64
N VAL A 236 4.40 8.46 2.35
CA VAL A 236 5.69 8.88 1.77
C VAL A 236 6.81 8.05 2.36
N ARG A 237 7.72 7.61 1.49
CA ARG A 237 9.04 7.06 1.86
C ARG A 237 10.11 7.88 1.16
N ASP A 238 10.95 8.53 1.94
CA ASP A 238 12.00 9.44 1.47
C ASP A 238 11.49 10.51 0.49
N LYS A 239 11.65 10.28 -0.82
CA LYS A 239 11.18 11.18 -1.89
C LYS A 239 10.12 10.54 -2.81
N THR A 240 9.55 9.41 -2.40
CA THR A 240 8.57 8.66 -3.16
C THR A 240 7.22 8.71 -2.45
N ASN A 241 6.20 9.19 -3.17
CA ASN A 241 4.81 9.05 -2.77
C ASN A 241 4.32 7.67 -3.22
N ILE A 242 3.73 6.92 -2.30
CA ILE A 242 3.22 5.58 -2.52
C ILE A 242 1.74 5.60 -2.18
N VAL A 243 0.92 5.30 -3.17
CA VAL A 243 -0.52 5.09 -3.03
C VAL A 243 -0.80 3.63 -3.30
N PHE A 244 -1.56 2.97 -2.43
CA PHE A 244 -1.93 1.58 -2.65
C PHE A 244 -3.35 1.29 -2.18
N SER A 245 -3.97 0.32 -2.82
CA SER A 245 -5.31 -0.13 -2.50
C SER A 245 -5.33 -1.62 -2.24
N SER A 246 -6.05 -2.01 -1.18
CA SER A 246 -6.30 -3.41 -0.83
C SER A 246 -7.45 -3.50 0.17
N ARG A 247 -8.09 -4.66 0.23
CA ARG A 247 -8.97 -4.99 1.35
C ARG A 247 -8.15 -5.25 2.59
N GLY A 248 -8.62 -4.79 3.76
CA GLY A 248 -7.88 -4.97 5.01
C GLY A 248 -8.29 -4.01 6.11
N THR A 249 -7.57 -4.06 7.23
CA THR A 249 -7.63 -3.04 8.28
C THR A 249 -6.51 -2.04 8.07
N THR A 250 -6.69 -0.80 8.54
CA THR A 250 -5.67 0.24 8.45
C THR A 250 -4.35 -0.19 9.11
N ALA A 251 -4.42 -0.91 10.23
CA ALA A 251 -3.24 -1.45 10.90
C ALA A 251 -2.46 -2.45 10.03
N SER A 252 -3.15 -3.38 9.35
CA SER A 252 -2.50 -4.34 8.46
C SER A 252 -1.86 -3.67 7.25
N LEU A 253 -2.51 -2.66 6.67
CA LEU A 253 -2.00 -1.90 5.53
C LEU A 253 -0.84 -0.99 5.94
N GLN A 254 -0.87 -0.44 7.16
CA GLN A 254 0.24 0.31 7.72
C GLN A 254 1.47 -0.59 7.95
N GLN A 255 1.29 -1.78 8.48
CA GLN A 255 2.38 -2.75 8.63
C GLN A 255 2.96 -3.15 7.27
N PHE A 256 2.09 -3.34 6.26
CA PHE A 256 2.51 -3.59 4.89
C PHE A 256 3.37 -2.44 4.35
N PHE A 257 2.90 -1.19 4.48
CA PHE A 257 3.66 0.01 4.09
C PHE A 257 5.00 0.13 4.83
N GLN A 258 5.05 -0.29 6.10
CA GLN A 258 6.27 -0.31 6.90
C GLN A 258 7.28 -1.37 6.42
N ALA A 259 6.81 -2.47 5.84
CA ALA A 259 7.63 -3.56 5.33
C ALA A 259 8.21 -3.30 3.92
N LEU A 260 7.76 -2.26 3.23
CA LEU A 260 8.30 -1.86 1.93
C LEU A 260 9.79 -1.50 2.03
N GLN A 261 10.57 -2.01 1.08
CA GLN A 261 12.01 -1.83 1.02
C GLN A 261 12.41 -1.18 -0.30
N PRO A 262 13.40 -0.29 -0.30
CA PRO A 262 14.04 0.15 -1.53
C PRO A 262 14.88 -0.99 -2.11
N ASP A 263 15.19 -0.90 -3.41
CA ASP A 263 16.20 -1.76 -4.07
C ASP A 263 15.96 -3.28 -3.96
N VAL A 264 14.70 -3.70 -3.83
CA VAL A 264 14.33 -5.11 -3.92
C VAL A 264 14.81 -5.66 -5.26
N ALA A 265 15.55 -6.77 -5.23
CA ALA A 265 16.05 -7.46 -6.40
C ALA A 265 14.89 -8.18 -7.10
N TRP A 266 14.13 -7.43 -7.89
CA TRP A 266 12.96 -7.91 -8.60
C TRP A 266 12.98 -7.44 -10.05
N GLU A 267 12.60 -8.35 -10.95
CA GLU A 267 12.33 -8.07 -12.35
C GLU A 267 10.97 -8.68 -12.72
N PRO A 268 10.06 -7.92 -13.35
CA PRO A 268 8.73 -8.41 -13.73
C PRO A 268 8.73 -9.40 -14.92
N THR A 269 9.88 -9.85 -15.42
CA THR A 269 10.01 -10.51 -16.73
C THR A 269 9.88 -12.03 -16.70
N LYS A 270 9.62 -12.66 -15.55
CA LYS A 270 9.47 -14.12 -15.41
C LYS A 270 8.01 -14.57 -15.37
#